data_AF-A0AA43BL77-F1
#
_entry.id   AF-A0AA43BL77-F1
#
_cell.length_a   1.000
_cell.length_b   1.000
_cell.length_c   1.000
_cell.angle_alpha   90.00
_cell.angle_beta   90.00
_cell.angle_gamma   90.00
#
_symmetry.space_group_name_H-M   'P 1'
#
loop_
_entity.id
_entity.type
_entity.pdbx_description
1 polymer ?
#
loop_
_entity_poly.entity_id
_entity_poly.type
_entity_poly.pdbx_seq_one_letter_code
_entity_poly.pdbx_strand_id
1 'polypeptide(L)' 'QSCLEVIEGVGKALGARPFCEQATFASLMADLPVFIRQSHAAFDDEQIAERCLQEQISWQI' A
#
# COMPACT_ATOMS: atom_id res chain seq x y z
N GLN A 1 0.21 0.20 9.56
CA GLN A 1 -0.86 1.11 9.07
C GLN A 1 -1.22 0.65 7.66
N SER A 2 -2.47 0.27 7.42
CA SER A 2 -2.91 -0.33 6.15
C SER A 2 -3.19 0.74 5.10
N CYS A 3 -2.83 0.49 3.83
CA CYS A 3 -3.14 1.40 2.71
C CYS A 3 -4.64 1.75 2.61
N LEU A 4 -5.52 0.85 3.07
CA LEU A 4 -6.97 1.10 3.08
C LEU A 4 -7.37 2.21 4.06
N GLU A 5 -6.69 2.31 5.21
CA GLU A 5 -6.96 3.35 6.21
C GLU A 5 -6.60 4.73 5.68
N VAL A 6 -5.53 4.82 4.87
CA VAL A 6 -5.15 6.06 4.19
C VAL A 6 -6.21 6.46 3.17
N ILE A 7 -6.69 5.52 2.35
CA ILE A 7 -7.76 5.77 1.38
C ILE A 7 -9.02 6.30 2.08
N GLU A 8 -9.42 5.65 3.18
CA GLU A 8 -10.58 6.08 3.96
C GLU A 8 -10.36 7.47 4.59
N GLY A 9 -9.18 7.70 5.18
CA GLY A 9 -8.81 8.97 5.80
C GLY A 9 -8.80 10.13 4.80
N VAL A 10 -8.25 9.91 3.60
CA VAL A 10 -8.23 10.89 2.52
C VAL A 10 -9.65 11.26 2.10
N GLY A 11 -10.55 10.28 1.95
CA GLY A 11 -11.95 10.54 1.63
C GLY A 11 -12.65 11.41 2.68
N LYS A 12 -12.42 11.12 3.98
CA LYS A 12 -12.98 11.91 5.09
C LYS A 12 -12.40 13.32 5.17
N ALA A 13 -11.10 13.47 4.95
CA ALA A 13 -10.40 14.74 5.12
C ALA A 13 -10.65 15.73 3.97
N LEU A 14 -10.71 15.23 2.73
CA LEU A 14 -10.82 16.08 1.54
C LEU A 14 -12.26 16.26 1.05
N GLY A 15 -13.16 15.36 1.45
CA GLY A 15 -14.55 15.36 0.99
C GLY A 15 -14.68 15.07 -0.52
N ALA A 16 -15.86 15.36 -1.08
CA ALA A 16 -16.20 14.98 -2.45
C ALA A 16 -15.50 15.82 -3.54
N ARG A 17 -15.03 17.04 -3.23
CA ARG A 17 -14.56 17.99 -4.25
C ARG A 17 -13.44 17.44 -5.14
N PRO A 18 -12.35 16.84 -4.63
CA PRO A 18 -11.31 16.30 -5.50
C PRO A 18 -11.80 15.15 -6.38
N PHE A 19 -12.78 14.37 -5.92
CA PHE A 19 -13.37 13.29 -6.71
C PHE A 19 -14.19 13.81 -7.90
N CYS A 20 -14.77 15.01 -7.79
CA CYS A 20 -15.61 15.61 -8.84
C CYS A 20 -14.84 16.58 -9.75
N GLU A 21 -13.90 17.34 -9.19
CA GLU A 21 -13.27 18.48 -9.86
C GLU A 21 -11.85 18.16 -10.37
N GLN A 22 -11.24 17.06 -9.91
CA GLN A 22 -9.86 16.70 -10.25
C GLN A 22 -9.80 15.30 -10.87
N ALA A 23 -9.86 15.23 -12.20
CA ALA A 23 -9.91 13.97 -12.95
C ALA A 23 -8.76 13.02 -12.59
N THR A 24 -7.52 13.52 -12.50
CA THR A 24 -6.36 12.71 -12.13
C THR A 24 -6.49 12.09 -10.75
N PHE A 25 -6.94 12.86 -9.76
CA PHE A 25 -7.16 12.35 -8.42
C PHE A 25 -8.24 11.26 -8.41
N ALA A 26 -9.36 11.50 -9.09
CA ALA A 26 -10.46 10.54 -9.18
C ALA A 26 -10.03 9.22 -9.83
N SER A 27 -9.28 9.28 -10.93
CA SER A 27 -8.74 8.08 -11.59
C SER A 27 -7.80 7.30 -10.68
N LEU A 28 -6.82 7.98 -10.06
CA LEU A 28 -5.88 7.33 -9.15
C LEU A 28 -6.59 6.68 -7.95
N MET A 29 -7.57 7.37 -7.35
CA MET A 29 -8.32 6.82 -6.22
C MET A 29 -9.21 5.64 -6.61
N ALA A 30 -9.70 5.58 -7.85
CA ALA A 30 -10.47 4.45 -8.35
C ALA A 30 -9.60 3.21 -8.61
N ASP A 31 -8.39 3.41 -9.10
CA ASP A 31 -7.46 2.33 -9.45
C ASP A 31 -6.71 1.77 -8.23
N LEU A 32 -6.44 2.62 -7.24
CA LEU A 32 -5.60 2.28 -6.09
C LEU A 32 -6.07 1.04 -5.29
N PRO A 33 -7.38 0.79 -5.03
CA PRO A 33 -7.82 -0.44 -4.38
C PRO A 33 -7.53 -1.71 -5.19
N VAL A 34 -7.54 -1.63 -6.53
CA VAL A 34 -7.18 -2.75 -7.40
C VAL A 34 -5.69 -3.03 -7.29
N PHE A 35 -4.87 -1.97 -7.38
CA PHE A 35 -3.42 -2.06 -7.22
C PHE A 35 -3.03 -2.71 -5.88
N ILE A 36 -3.63 -2.29 -4.77
CA ILE A 36 -3.35 -2.85 -3.44
C ILE A 36 -3.67 -4.35 -3.37
N ARG A 37 -4.80 -4.80 -3.95
CA ARG A 37 -5.16 -6.23 -3.96
C ARG A 37 -4.22 -7.09 -4.81
N GLN A 38 -3.54 -6.48 -5.78
CA GLN A 38 -2.55 -7.14 -6.61
C GLN A 38 -1.15 -7.09 -5.99
N SER A 39 -0.91 -6.19 -5.03
CA SER A 39 0.29 -6.25 -4.22
C SER A 39 0.21 -7.49 -3.33
N HIS A 40 1.07 -8.46 -3.60
CA HIS A 40 1.20 -9.68 -2.79
C HIS A 40 1.99 -9.36 -1.52
N ALA A 41 1.61 -8.31 -0.79
CA ALA A 41 2.39 -7.75 0.32
C ALA A 41 2.75 -8.80 1.37
N ALA A 42 1.86 -9.76 1.65
CA ALA A 42 2.15 -10.85 2.58
C ALA A 42 3.27 -11.79 2.09
N PHE A 43 3.35 -12.04 0.79
CA PHE A 43 4.42 -12.82 0.18
C PHE A 43 5.73 -12.01 0.16
N ASP A 44 5.65 -10.73 -0.15
CA ASP A 44 6.81 -9.84 -0.11
C ASP A 44 7.39 -9.76 1.32
N ASP A 45 6.54 -9.67 2.34
CA ASP A 45 6.95 -9.68 3.76
C ASP A 45 7.62 -11.01 4.16
N GLU A 46 7.10 -12.15 3.69
CA GLU A 46 7.70 -13.46 3.91
C GLU A 46 9.10 -13.54 3.27
N GLN A 47 9.23 -13.11 2.02
CA GLN A 47 10.51 -13.07 1.31
C GLN A 47 11.53 -12.13 1.99
N ILE A 48 11.08 -10.98 2.52
CA ILE A 48 11.92 -10.08 3.30
C ILE A 48 12.38 -10.78 4.58
N ALA A 49 11.48 -11.44 5.30
CA ALA A 49 11.80 -12.15 6.53
C ALA A 49 12.84 -13.27 6.29
N GLU A 50 12.67 -14.06 5.23
CA GLU A 50 13.64 -15.10 4.84
C GLU A 50 15.03 -14.51 4.60
N ARG A 51 15.13 -13.40 3.88
CA ARG A 51 16.42 -12.73 3.62
C ARG A 51 17.04 -12.18 4.89
N CYS A 52 16.26 -11.54 5.76
CA CYS A 52 16.74 -11.05 7.05
C CYS A 52 17.32 -12.19 7.91
N LEU A 53 16.67 -13.36 7.92
CA LEU A 53 17.16 -14.55 8.64
C LEU A 53 18.46 -15.09 8.03
N GLN A 54 18.56 -15.14 6.70
CA GLN A 54 19.78 -15.58 6.00
C GLN A 54 20.96 -14.64 6.27
N GLU A 55 20.74 -13.33 6.23
CA GLU A 55 21.76 -12.33 6.58
C GLU A 55 22.20 -12.48 8.04
N GLN A 56 21.27 -12.66 8.97
CA GLN A 56 21.59 -12.84 10.38
C GLN A 56 22.47 -14.08 10.62
N ILE A 57 22.19 -15.20 9.94
CA ILE A 57 23.04 -16.40 10.00
C ILE A 57 24.45 -16.11 9.46
N SER A 58 24.56 -15.32 8.37
CA SER A 58 25.85 -14.95 7.78
C SER A 58 26.74 -14.09 8.69
N TRP A 59 26.16 -13.29 9.58
CA TRP A 59 26.90 -12.44 10.52
C TRP A 59 27.24 -13.13 11.85
N GLN A 60 26.75 -14.36 12.06
CA GLN A 60 27.03 -15.17 13.25
C GLN A 60 28.18 -16.17 13.06
N ILE A 61 28.83 -16.19 11.89
CA ILE A 61 30.02 -16.98 11.56
C ILE A 61 31.27 -16.10 11.67
#